data_AF-A0A6I9NNT0-F1
#
_entry.id   AF-A0A6I9NNT0-F1
#
_cell.length_a   1.000
_cell.length_b   1.000
_cell.length_c   1.000
_cell.angle_alpha   90.00
_cell.angle_beta   90.00
_cell.angle_gamma   90.00
#
_symmetry.space_group_name_H-M   'P 1'
#
loop_
_entity.id
_entity.type
_entity.pdbx_description
1 polymer ?
#
loop_
_entity_poly.entity_id
_entity_poly.type
_entity_poly.pdbx_seq_one_letter_code
_entity_poly.pdbx_strand_id
1 'polypeptide(L)'
;GITQEAEFAAVKFLKSPYRLSLVSTPPFIKPGLPYNIQVVVKDHLDQPVNRVKVRLVERQLFRKGGASEDLPCPLSSVSQSDGIAVFICNTPREGVRALLKFQTEVPALPAASQALLVLEALAFHSPNQRYLYIDPPMPGSSLEAGRFGNIKVYSTSPSYVPIRALSYLVRRPC
;
A
#
# COMPACT_ATOMS: atom_id res chain seq x y z
N GLY A 1 -23.39 44.92 -27.64
CA GLY A 1 -22.23 44.16 -27.13
C GLY A 1 -22.78 42.90 -26.51
N ILE A 2 -22.33 41.73 -26.97
CA ILE A 2 -22.76 40.44 -26.41
C ILE A 2 -22.03 40.24 -25.08
N THR A 3 -22.77 40.26 -23.97
CA THR A 3 -22.28 39.86 -22.66
C THR A 3 -22.15 38.34 -22.66
N GLN A 4 -20.91 37.84 -22.71
CA GLN A 4 -20.62 36.43 -22.41
C GLN A 4 -20.73 36.24 -20.90
N GLU A 5 -21.83 35.66 -20.44
CA GLU A 5 -21.89 35.02 -19.12
C GLU A 5 -20.98 33.78 -19.14
N ALA A 6 -19.78 33.95 -18.59
CA ALA A 6 -18.95 32.81 -18.24
C ALA A 6 -19.57 32.16 -16.99
N GLU A 7 -20.22 31.01 -17.18
CA GLU A 7 -20.56 30.13 -16.06
C GLU A 7 -19.25 29.71 -15.38
N PHE A 8 -19.04 30.16 -14.15
CA PHE A 8 -17.93 29.68 -13.33
C PHE A 8 -18.13 28.19 -13.11
N ALA A 9 -17.24 27.38 -13.70
CA ALA A 9 -17.17 25.95 -13.48
C ALA A 9 -17.24 25.64 -11.98
N ALA A 10 -18.10 24.70 -11.60
CA ALA A 10 -18.41 24.35 -10.21
C ALA A 10 -17.14 24.23 -9.35
N VAL A 11 -16.96 25.16 -8.41
CA VAL A 11 -15.82 25.16 -7.49
C VAL A 11 -15.99 24.00 -6.51
N LYS A 12 -15.09 23.02 -6.58
CA LYS A 12 -15.08 21.87 -5.66
C LYS A 12 -14.28 22.21 -4.41
N PHE A 13 -14.98 22.40 -3.28
CA PHE A 13 -14.34 22.57 -1.99
C PHE A 13 -13.78 21.22 -1.50
N LEU A 14 -12.46 21.16 -1.33
CA LEU A 14 -11.77 19.97 -0.84
C LEU A 14 -11.16 20.26 0.53
N LYS A 15 -11.33 19.30 1.44
CA LYS A 15 -10.73 19.38 2.78
C LYS A 15 -9.20 19.30 2.74
N SER A 16 -8.67 18.50 1.81
CA SER A 16 -7.24 18.36 1.53
C SER A 16 -7.00 18.53 0.02
N PRO A 17 -5.91 19.20 -0.39
CA PRO A 17 -5.52 19.25 -1.80
C PRO A 17 -4.98 17.90 -2.32
N TYR A 18 -4.73 16.94 -1.42
CA TYR A 18 -4.24 15.61 -1.75
C TYR A 18 -5.28 14.53 -1.45
N ARG A 19 -5.14 13.39 -2.14
CA ARG A 19 -5.88 12.16 -1.89
C ARG A 19 -4.90 11.00 -1.80
N LEU A 20 -5.12 10.12 -0.84
CA LEU A 20 -4.34 8.90 -0.66
C LEU A 20 -5.19 7.71 -1.10
N SER A 21 -4.58 6.76 -1.81
CA SER A 21 -5.20 5.47 -2.13
C SER A 21 -4.16 4.36 -2.17
N LEU A 22 -4.61 3.11 -2.18
CA LEU A 22 -3.73 1.95 -2.25
C LEU A 22 -3.60 1.46 -3.69
N VAL A 23 -2.39 1.08 -4.08
CA VAL A 23 -2.12 0.41 -5.35
C VAL A 23 -1.35 -0.87 -5.06
N SER A 24 -1.61 -1.95 -5.81
CA SER A 24 -0.82 -3.21 -5.71
C SER A 24 -0.62 -3.77 -4.29
N THR A 25 -1.50 -3.41 -3.35
CA THR A 25 -1.42 -3.75 -1.93
C THR A 25 -2.54 -4.74 -1.60
N PRO A 26 -2.24 -5.99 -1.25
CA PRO A 26 -3.27 -6.95 -0.86
C PRO A 26 -4.04 -6.48 0.38
N PRO A 27 -5.36 -6.71 0.50
CA PRO A 27 -6.15 -6.33 1.67
C PRO A 27 -5.94 -7.26 2.89
N PHE A 28 -4.90 -8.09 2.88
CA PHE A 28 -4.62 -9.07 3.92
C PHE A 28 -3.12 -9.20 4.19
N ILE A 29 -2.78 -9.48 5.45
CA ILE A 29 -1.43 -9.80 5.87
C ILE A 29 -1.15 -11.30 5.75
N LYS A 30 0.10 -11.67 5.50
CA LYS A 30 0.56 -13.06 5.48
C LYS A 30 1.50 -13.27 6.67
N PRO A 31 1.05 -13.91 7.75
CA PRO A 31 1.85 -14.00 8.97
C PRO A 31 3.24 -14.60 8.72
N GLY A 32 4.28 -13.93 9.22
CA GLY A 32 5.67 -14.34 9.04
C GLY A 32 6.28 -13.96 7.68
N LEU A 33 5.60 -13.15 6.86
CA LEU A 33 6.13 -12.57 5.63
C LEU A 33 6.06 -11.03 5.66
N PRO A 34 6.95 -10.32 4.95
CA PRO A 34 6.81 -8.89 4.78
C PRO A 34 5.49 -8.52 4.10
N TYR A 35 4.91 -7.40 4.52
CA TYR A 35 3.72 -6.80 3.95
C TYR A 35 4.09 -5.49 3.27
N ASN A 36 4.12 -5.52 1.93
CA ASN A 36 4.43 -4.38 1.09
C ASN A 36 3.16 -3.58 0.80
N ILE A 37 3.16 -2.31 1.22
CA ILE A 37 2.05 -1.38 1.08
C ILE A 37 2.53 -0.22 0.22
N GLN A 38 1.81 0.03 -0.87
CA GLN A 38 2.07 1.12 -1.78
C GLN A 38 0.91 2.11 -1.69
N VAL A 39 1.20 3.28 -1.12
CA VAL A 39 0.26 4.38 -1.00
C VAL A 39 0.52 5.35 -2.14
N VAL A 40 -0.45 5.52 -3.04
CA VAL A 40 -0.36 6.53 -4.09
C VAL A 40 -0.95 7.85 -3.61
N VAL A 41 -0.17 8.92 -3.78
CA VAL A 41 -0.55 10.30 -3.50
C VAL A 41 -1.01 10.94 -4.80
N LYS A 42 -2.24 11.45 -4.80
CA LYS A 42 -2.84 12.15 -5.93
C LYS A 42 -3.25 13.56 -5.55
N ASP A 43 -3.28 14.47 -6.51
CA ASP A 43 -3.88 15.79 -6.35
C ASP A 43 -5.42 15.75 -6.58
N HIS A 44 -6.03 16.92 -6.63
CA HIS A 44 -7.47 17.08 -6.87
C HIS A 44 -7.91 16.75 -8.31
N LEU A 45 -6.96 16.66 -9.24
CA LEU A 45 -7.17 16.25 -10.64
C LEU A 45 -6.87 14.75 -10.82
N ASP A 46 -6.72 14.01 -9.72
CA ASP A 46 -6.35 12.60 -9.66
C ASP A 46 -4.99 12.28 -10.31
N GLN A 47 -4.11 13.28 -10.46
CA GLN A 47 -2.75 13.12 -10.98
C GLN A 47 -1.78 12.72 -9.86
N PRO A 48 -0.84 11.79 -10.13
CA PRO A 48 0.16 11.39 -9.14
C PRO A 48 1.10 12.54 -8.77
N VAL A 49 1.36 12.71 -7.47
CA VAL A 49 2.21 13.79 -6.96
C VAL A 49 3.48 13.24 -6.33
N ASN A 50 4.63 13.70 -6.81
CA ASN A 50 5.93 13.32 -6.29
C ASN A 50 6.36 14.15 -5.07
N ARG A 51 7.34 13.64 -4.32
CA ARG A 51 8.00 14.34 -3.19
C ARG A 51 7.08 14.73 -2.04
N VAL A 52 5.92 14.09 -1.91
CA VAL A 52 5.04 14.26 -0.75
C VAL A 52 5.42 13.23 0.30
N LYS A 53 5.73 13.70 1.51
CA LYS A 53 5.99 12.81 2.64
C LYS A 53 4.67 12.25 3.17
N VAL A 54 4.62 10.94 3.31
CA VAL A 54 3.50 10.21 3.93
C VAL A 54 4.01 9.60 5.23
N ARG A 55 3.30 9.84 6.32
CA ARG A 55 3.60 9.34 7.65
C ARG A 55 2.60 8.25 8.04
N LEU A 56 3.10 7.21 8.69
CA LEU A 56 2.29 6.19 9.34
C LEU A 56 2.00 6.65 10.77
N VAL A 57 0.78 7.13 11.01
CA VAL A 57 0.37 7.70 12.31
C VAL A 57 -0.23 6.67 13.26
N GLU A 58 -0.72 5.56 12.72
CA GLU A 58 -1.23 4.42 13.49
C GLU A 58 -0.77 3.15 12.80
N ARG A 59 -0.27 2.19 13.60
CA ARG A 59 0.32 0.95 13.09
C ARG A 59 0.00 -0.25 13.97
N GLN A 60 -1.24 -0.34 14.44
CA GLN A 60 -1.63 -1.34 15.42
C GLN A 60 -1.68 -2.74 14.80
N LEU A 61 -1.04 -3.71 15.45
CA LEU A 61 -1.09 -5.13 15.14
C LEU A 61 -1.75 -5.87 16.29
N PHE A 62 -2.78 -6.65 15.96
CA PHE A 62 -3.44 -7.57 16.87
C PHE A 62 -2.83 -8.97 16.70
N ARG A 63 -2.43 -9.58 17.81
CA ARG A 63 -1.88 -10.93 17.86
C ARG A 63 -2.92 -11.95 18.30
N LYS A 64 -2.68 -13.21 17.96
CA LYS A 64 -3.42 -14.35 18.52
C LYS A 64 -3.24 -14.36 20.04
N GLY A 65 -4.34 -14.34 20.79
CA GLY A 65 -4.33 -14.20 22.25
C GLY A 65 -4.69 -12.80 22.76
N GLY A 66 -5.04 -11.86 21.88
CA GLY A 66 -5.64 -10.57 22.25
C GLY A 66 -4.64 -9.46 22.59
N ALA A 67 -3.33 -9.75 22.61
CA ALA A 67 -2.29 -8.74 22.73
C ALA A 67 -2.27 -7.82 21.49
N SER A 68 -2.04 -6.54 21.73
CA SER A 68 -1.85 -5.53 20.68
C SER A 68 -0.49 -4.90 20.81
N GLU A 69 0.18 -4.66 19.69
CA GLU A 69 1.47 -4.00 19.62
C GLU A 69 1.57 -3.14 18.36
N ASP A 70 2.67 -2.43 18.21
CA ASP A 70 2.97 -1.72 16.97
C ASP A 70 3.59 -2.66 15.93
N LEU A 71 3.00 -2.69 14.73
CA LEU A 71 3.57 -3.36 13.57
C LEU A 71 4.94 -2.72 13.24
N PRO A 72 6.01 -3.52 13.10
CA PRO A 72 7.31 -3.01 12.68
C PRO A 72 7.26 -2.53 11.22
N CYS A 73 7.21 -1.20 11.04
CA CYS A 73 7.11 -0.52 9.75
C CYS A 73 7.98 0.75 9.76
N PRO A 74 8.41 1.25 8.59
CA PRO A 74 8.90 2.62 8.45
C PRO A 74 7.87 3.63 8.95
N LEU A 75 8.32 4.64 9.71
CA LEU A 75 7.43 5.69 10.22
C LEU A 75 6.94 6.65 9.12
N SER A 76 7.70 6.78 8.04
CA SER A 76 7.34 7.61 6.90
C SER A 76 8.03 7.14 5.63
N SER A 77 7.43 7.45 4.48
CA SER A 77 8.03 7.32 3.15
C SER A 77 7.69 8.55 2.32
N VAL A 78 8.54 8.88 1.36
CA VAL A 78 8.31 9.98 0.40
C VAL A 78 7.78 9.39 -0.92
N SER A 79 6.81 10.06 -1.54
CA SER A 79 6.30 9.64 -2.84
C SER A 79 7.33 9.83 -3.97
N GLN A 80 7.44 8.83 -4.84
CA GLN A 80 8.36 8.81 -5.97
C GLN A 80 7.76 9.49 -7.20
N SER A 81 8.39 9.37 -8.37
CA SER A 81 7.94 10.01 -9.62
C SER A 81 6.55 9.56 -10.09
N ASP A 82 6.13 8.36 -9.72
CA ASP A 82 4.82 7.76 -9.97
C ASP A 82 3.78 8.13 -8.88
N GLY A 83 4.16 8.97 -7.92
CA GLY A 83 3.33 9.34 -6.78
C GLY A 83 3.22 8.26 -5.70
N ILE A 84 4.00 7.17 -5.78
CA ILE A 84 3.92 6.05 -4.84
C ILE A 84 4.89 6.24 -3.67
N ALA A 85 4.37 6.14 -2.45
CA ALA A 85 5.13 5.98 -1.22
C ALA A 85 5.04 4.52 -0.74
N VAL A 86 6.20 3.88 -0.52
CA VAL A 86 6.30 2.44 -0.25
C VAL A 86 6.60 2.20 1.23
N PHE A 87 5.82 1.32 1.86
CA PHE A 87 6.01 0.87 3.23
C PHE A 87 6.16 -0.64 3.26
N ILE A 88 7.25 -1.13 3.83
CA ILE A 88 7.50 -2.56 4.00
C ILE A 88 7.40 -2.85 5.50
N CYS A 89 6.32 -3.51 5.90
CA CYS A 89 6.04 -3.87 7.28
C CYS A 89 6.39 -5.35 7.54
N ASN A 90 7.11 -5.65 8.61
CA ASN A 90 7.39 -7.03 8.98
C ASN A 90 6.23 -7.58 9.81
N THR A 91 5.51 -8.59 9.29
CA THR A 91 4.38 -9.19 10.02
C THR A 91 4.84 -10.39 10.86
N PRO A 92 4.67 -10.36 12.19
CA PRO A 92 4.91 -11.52 13.05
C PRO A 92 4.02 -12.72 12.66
N ARG A 93 4.44 -13.93 13.03
CA ARG A 93 3.69 -15.17 12.74
C ARG A 93 2.35 -15.23 13.48
N GLU A 94 2.24 -14.52 14.59
CA GLU A 94 1.08 -14.47 15.47
C GLU A 94 0.10 -13.35 15.08
N GLY A 95 0.44 -12.52 14.07
CA GLY A 95 -0.39 -11.41 13.62
C GLY A 95 -1.70 -11.90 13.01
N VAL A 96 -2.84 -11.44 13.53
CA VAL A 96 -4.18 -11.80 13.04
C VAL A 96 -4.87 -10.65 12.31
N ARG A 97 -4.51 -9.41 12.64
CA ARG A 97 -5.11 -8.20 12.04
C ARG A 97 -4.17 -7.01 12.22
N ALA A 98 -4.05 -6.17 11.20
CA ALA A 98 -3.33 -4.91 11.26
C ALA A 98 -4.28 -3.74 10.94
N LEU A 99 -4.20 -2.67 11.72
CA LEU A 99 -4.88 -1.40 11.48
C LEU A 99 -3.81 -0.31 11.27
N LEU A 100 -3.72 0.17 10.03
CA LEU A 100 -2.71 1.10 9.59
C LEU A 100 -3.37 2.41 9.14
N LYS A 101 -2.81 3.54 9.56
CA LYS A 101 -3.32 4.86 9.21
C LYS A 101 -2.21 5.72 8.64
N PHE A 102 -2.38 6.13 7.40
CA PHE A 102 -1.45 6.95 6.65
C PHE A 102 -1.97 8.38 6.59
N GLN A 103 -1.06 9.34 6.74
CA GLN A 103 -1.35 10.75 6.67
C GLN A 103 -0.28 11.48 5.85
N THR A 104 -0.66 12.45 5.02
CA THR A 104 0.35 13.34 4.42
C THR A 104 0.99 14.25 5.46
N GLU A 105 2.27 14.57 5.28
CA GLU A 105 3.00 15.51 6.11
C GLU A 105 3.55 16.62 5.22
N VAL A 106 2.69 17.61 4.92
CA VAL A 106 3.04 18.77 4.10
C VAL A 106 3.08 20.02 4.99
N PRO A 107 4.26 20.63 5.23
CA PRO A 107 4.41 21.74 6.17
C PRO A 107 3.52 22.96 5.90
N ALA A 108 3.18 23.21 4.63
CA ALA A 108 2.33 24.31 4.22
C ALA A 108 0.83 24.10 4.53
N LEU A 109 0.41 22.89 4.94
CA LEU A 109 -0.98 22.55 5.18
C LEU A 109 -1.26 22.34 6.68
N PRO A 110 -2.39 22.86 7.20
CA PRO A 110 -2.81 22.58 8.57
C PRO A 110 -3.14 21.09 8.74
N ALA A 111 -3.10 20.61 9.99
CA ALA A 111 -3.36 19.20 10.31
C ALA A 111 -4.72 18.68 9.77
N ALA A 112 -5.75 19.54 9.79
CA ALA A 112 -7.09 19.22 9.28
C ALA A 112 -7.14 19.06 7.75
N SER A 113 -6.17 19.61 7.03
CA SER A 113 -6.06 19.57 5.58
C SER A 113 -5.02 18.57 5.07
N GLN A 114 -4.43 17.76 5.95
CA GLN A 114 -3.65 16.61 5.55
C GLN A 114 -4.57 15.48 5.08
N ALA A 115 -4.22 14.81 3.99
CA ALA A 115 -4.96 13.67 3.49
C ALA A 115 -4.75 12.47 4.40
N LEU A 116 -5.78 11.63 4.53
CA LEU A 116 -5.80 10.49 5.43
C LEU A 116 -6.27 9.24 4.70
N LEU A 117 -5.65 8.09 4.99
CA LEU A 117 -6.04 6.77 4.50
C LEU A 117 -5.95 5.75 5.63
N VAL A 118 -6.99 4.94 5.80
CA VAL A 118 -7.02 3.84 6.76
C VAL A 118 -7.01 2.53 5.97
N LEU A 119 -6.16 1.61 6.40
CA LEU A 119 -6.04 0.26 5.88
C LEU A 119 -6.21 -0.71 7.04
N GLU A 120 -7.27 -1.50 6.96
CA GLU A 120 -7.46 -2.66 7.83
C GLU A 120 -7.16 -3.92 7.03
N ALA A 121 -6.22 -4.72 7.52
CA ALA A 121 -5.77 -5.94 6.86
C ALA A 121 -5.88 -7.14 7.79
N LEU A 122 -6.73 -8.10 7.43
CA LEU A 122 -6.88 -9.37 8.16
C LEU A 122 -5.81 -10.37 7.74
N ALA A 123 -5.43 -11.29 8.63
CA ALA A 123 -4.51 -12.35 8.27
C ALA A 123 -5.16 -13.34 7.30
N PHE A 124 -4.42 -13.69 6.25
CA PHE A 124 -4.85 -14.73 5.31
C PHE A 124 -4.96 -16.08 6.04
N HIS A 125 -6.09 -16.75 5.89
CA HIS A 125 -6.30 -18.06 6.49
C HIS A 125 -5.73 -19.18 5.59
N SER A 126 -4.80 -19.95 6.12
CA SER A 126 -4.24 -21.14 5.48
C SER A 126 -4.35 -22.34 6.43
N PRO A 127 -5.05 -23.43 6.07
CA PRO A 127 -5.25 -24.58 6.96
C PRO A 127 -3.94 -25.16 7.51
N ASN A 128 -2.88 -25.14 6.71
CA ASN A 128 -1.56 -25.66 7.07
C ASN A 128 -0.54 -24.54 7.35
N GLN A 129 -0.99 -23.30 7.56
CA GLN A 129 -0.14 -22.12 7.80
C GLN A 129 0.96 -21.93 6.74
N ARG A 130 0.61 -22.21 5.48
CA ARG A 130 1.49 -22.04 4.32
C ARG A 130 1.13 -20.74 3.64
N TYR A 131 2.10 -19.84 3.50
CA TYR A 131 1.91 -18.57 2.81
C TYR A 131 2.95 -18.40 1.72
N LEU A 132 2.51 -17.82 0.60
CA LEU A 132 3.35 -17.48 -0.54
C LEU A 132 3.22 -15.98 -0.77
N TYR A 133 4.32 -15.26 -0.92
CA TYR A 133 4.37 -13.87 -1.30
C TYR A 133 5.14 -13.74 -2.61
N ILE A 134 4.51 -13.10 -3.58
CA ILE A 134 5.09 -12.85 -4.90
C ILE A 134 5.37 -11.36 -4.95
N ASP A 135 6.64 -11.02 -5.01
CA ASP A 135 7.12 -9.65 -5.10
C ASP A 135 7.44 -9.34 -6.56
N PRO A 136 6.62 -8.53 -7.24
CA PRO A 136 6.88 -8.14 -8.62
C PRO A 136 8.09 -7.19 -8.70
N PRO A 137 8.81 -7.17 -9.84
CA PRO A 137 9.95 -6.27 -10.02
C PRO A 137 9.50 -4.80 -9.95
N MET A 138 9.95 -4.11 -8.91
CA MET A 138 9.89 -2.67 -8.60
C MET A 138 8.51 -1.98 -8.72
N PRO A 139 8.06 -1.29 -7.64
CA PRO A 139 7.01 -0.28 -7.75
C PRO A 139 7.46 0.80 -8.74
N GLY A 140 6.65 1.11 -9.75
CA GLY A 140 6.83 2.30 -10.59
C GLY A 140 7.54 2.13 -11.94
N SER A 141 8.16 0.97 -12.24
CA SER A 141 8.68 0.71 -13.59
C SER A 141 7.68 -0.11 -14.41
N SER A 142 7.24 0.42 -15.55
CA SER A 142 6.47 -0.36 -16.53
C SER A 142 7.30 -1.54 -17.04
N LEU A 143 6.68 -2.72 -17.13
CA LEU A 143 7.30 -3.86 -17.81
C LEU A 143 7.38 -3.55 -19.31
N GLU A 144 8.59 -3.48 -19.85
CA GLU A 144 8.82 -3.26 -21.28
C GLU A 144 8.75 -4.58 -22.06
N ALA A 145 8.05 -4.56 -23.19
CA ALA A 145 7.98 -5.71 -24.09
C ALA A 145 9.39 -6.09 -24.58
N GLY A 146 9.71 -7.39 -24.55
CA GLY A 146 11.02 -7.91 -24.96
C GLY A 146 12.09 -7.88 -23.86
N ARG A 147 11.80 -7.31 -22.67
CA ARG A 147 12.71 -7.37 -21.52
C ARG A 147 12.34 -8.49 -20.55
N PHE A 148 13.35 -9.01 -19.83
CA PHE A 148 13.14 -9.95 -18.74
C PHE A 148 12.62 -9.23 -17.49
N GLY A 149 11.55 -9.77 -16.89
CA GLY A 149 11.04 -9.35 -15.58
C GLY A 149 11.49 -10.32 -14.50
N ASN A 150 12.13 -9.82 -13.44
CA ASN A 150 12.57 -10.63 -12.31
C ASN A 150 11.50 -10.65 -11.21
N ILE A 151 10.85 -11.80 -11.00
CA ILE A 151 9.85 -11.96 -9.95
C ILE A 151 10.50 -12.70 -8.77
N LYS A 152 10.45 -12.11 -7.58
CA LYS A 152 10.92 -12.77 -6.36
C LYS A 152 9.75 -13.46 -5.68
N VAL A 153 9.97 -14.71 -5.27
CA VAL A 153 8.94 -15.51 -4.59
C VAL A 153 9.46 -15.90 -3.23
N TYR A 154 8.70 -15.54 -2.20
CA TYR A 154 8.99 -15.83 -0.81
C TYR A 154 7.91 -16.77 -0.27
N SER A 155 8.33 -17.83 0.40
CA SER A 155 7.41 -18.78 1.01
C SER A 155 7.72 -18.93 2.49
N THR A 156 6.69 -19.05 3.30
CA THR A 156 6.81 -19.52 4.68
C THR A 156 5.89 -20.72 4.84
N SER A 157 6.45 -21.82 5.31
CA SER A 157 5.73 -23.04 5.63
C SER A 157 6.29 -23.63 6.93
N PRO A 158 5.50 -24.43 7.65
CA PRO A 158 6.02 -25.22 8.75
C PRO A 158 7.10 -26.20 8.27
N SER A 159 8.07 -26.50 9.13
CA SER A 159 9.23 -27.36 8.81
C SER A 159 8.83 -28.77 8.32
N TYR A 160 7.68 -29.28 8.75
CA TYR A 160 7.16 -30.59 8.34
C TYR A 160 6.55 -30.61 6.93
N VAL A 161 6.54 -29.48 6.21
CA VAL A 161 6.06 -29.40 4.83
C VAL A 161 7.14 -28.81 3.91
N PRO A 162 7.97 -29.67 3.28
CA PRO A 162 8.94 -29.20 2.30
C PRO A 162 8.25 -28.76 0.99
N ILE A 163 8.75 -27.67 0.40
CA ILE A 163 8.32 -27.20 -0.92
C ILE A 163 9.24 -27.84 -1.96
N ARG A 164 8.68 -28.68 -2.84
CA ARG A 164 9.45 -29.40 -3.88
C ARG A 164 9.52 -28.65 -5.21
N ALA A 165 8.47 -27.92 -5.55
CA ALA A 165 8.35 -27.19 -6.80
C ALA A 165 7.39 -26.01 -6.64
N LEU A 166 7.52 -25.02 -7.53
CA LEU A 166 6.59 -23.90 -7.68
C LEU A 166 5.97 -23.99 -9.08
N SER A 167 4.65 -23.81 -9.15
CA SER A 167 3.92 -23.72 -10.42
C SER A 167 3.45 -22.30 -10.64
N TYR A 168 3.47 -21.81 -11.88
CA TYR A 168 3.02 -20.47 -12.24
C TYR A 168 2.05 -20.50 -13.42
N LEU A 169 1.14 -19.53 -13.46
CA LEU A 169 0.21 -19.30 -14.55
C LEU A 169 0.22 -17.81 -14.91
N VAL A 170 0.50 -17.50 -16.16
CA VAL A 170 0.43 -16.14 -16.70
C VAL A 170 -0.83 -16.03 -17.55
N ARG A 171 -1.71 -15.07 -17.23
CA ARG A 171 -2.92 -14.81 -18.00
C ARG A 171 -2.75 -13.52 -18.79
N ARG A 172 -3.20 -13.52 -20.05
CA ARG A 172 -3.40 -12.27 -20.80
C ARG A 172 -4.70 -11.63 -20.32
N PRO A 173 -4.73 -10.32 -20.03
CA PRO A 173 -5.99 -9.63 -19.78
C PRO A 173 -6.84 -9.70 -21.06
N CYS A 174 -8.12 -10.07 -20.90
CA CYS A 174 -9.10 -10.11 -21.98
C CYS A 174 -9.55 -8.69 -22.34
#